data_AF-A0A976HM32-F1
#
_entry.id   AF-A0A976HM32-F1
#
_cell.length_a   1.000
_cell.length_b   1.000
_cell.length_c   1.000
_cell.angle_alpha   90.00
_cell.angle_beta   90.00
_cell.angle_gamma   90.00
#
_symmetry.space_group_name_H-M   'P 1'
#
loop_
_entity.id
_entity.type
_entity.pdbx_description
1 polymer ?
#
loop_
_entity_poly.entity_id
_entity_poly.type
_entity_poly.pdbx_seq_one_letter_code
_entity_poly.pdbx_strand_id
1 'polypeptide(L)'
;MTHIVILDNASTYPPLLEYYKNCPHRVVLLGKNAGYMALWESPIFEEFKNDFYVYTDPDLLPIAQCPKDFMEVFLKLLAENADIKKVGFSLKIDDLPDCFPKKQEIVAIESKYWQRKRSEWAYDAPIDTTFALYRPGAKGDHRAKGLRTVYPYVARHLPWYLDPQNLPEEEIYYKQRASDSSTT
;
A
#
# COMPACT_ATOMS: atom_id res chain seq x y z
N MET A 1 -1.56 10.52 19.16
CA MET A 1 -2.67 9.55 19.10
C MET A 1 -2.70 9.03 17.68
N THR A 2 -2.58 7.73 17.45
CA THR A 2 -2.51 7.16 16.09
C THR A 2 -3.91 6.73 15.68
N HIS A 3 -4.54 7.44 14.75
CA HIS A 3 -5.88 7.13 14.25
C HIS A 3 -5.79 6.10 13.12
N ILE A 4 -5.70 4.82 13.48
CA ILE A 4 -5.73 3.70 12.53
C ILE A 4 -7.17 3.19 12.41
N VAL A 5 -7.65 3.09 11.18
CA VAL A 5 -8.93 2.48 10.84
C VAL A 5 -8.68 1.34 9.85
N ILE A 6 -9.20 0.17 10.18
CA ILE A 6 -9.16 -1.01 9.31
C ILE A 6 -10.46 -1.03 8.51
N LEU A 7 -10.35 -1.08 7.19
CA LEU A 7 -11.49 -1.29 6.30
C LEU A 7 -11.55 -2.77 5.93
N ASP A 8 -12.55 -3.49 6.45
CA ASP A 8 -12.78 -4.86 6.05
C ASP A 8 -13.61 -4.89 4.76
N ASN A 9 -12.99 -5.35 3.68
CA ASN A 9 -13.56 -5.38 2.33
C ASN A 9 -14.35 -6.68 2.06
N ALA A 10 -15.14 -7.11 3.04
CA ALA A 10 -15.85 -8.39 3.08
C ALA A 10 -14.93 -9.62 3.14
N SER A 11 -13.98 -9.60 4.08
CA SER A 11 -13.15 -10.78 4.37
C SER A 11 -13.99 -11.96 4.84
N THR A 12 -13.51 -13.16 4.54
CA THR A 12 -14.18 -14.41 4.94
C THR A 12 -13.27 -15.34 5.73
N TYR A 13 -11.99 -14.98 5.92
CA TYR A 13 -11.03 -15.80 6.67
C TYR A 13 -11.37 -15.79 8.17
N PRO A 14 -11.76 -16.94 8.78
CA PRO A 14 -12.28 -16.95 10.14
C PRO A 14 -11.31 -16.42 11.21
N PRO A 15 -10.00 -16.72 11.18
CA PRO A 15 -9.06 -16.16 12.15
C PRO A 15 -8.97 -14.63 12.10
N LEU A 16 -9.07 -14.02 10.92
CA LEU A 16 -9.12 -12.57 10.76
C LEU A 16 -10.40 -11.97 11.37
N LEU A 17 -11.54 -12.61 11.13
CA LEU A 17 -12.82 -12.17 11.71
C LEU A 17 -12.83 -12.29 13.24
N GLU A 18 -12.16 -13.31 13.80
CA GLU A 18 -11.96 -13.44 15.24
C GLU A 18 -11.02 -12.37 15.78
N TYR A 19 -9.93 -12.07 15.06
CA TYR A 19 -9.00 -10.99 15.41
C TYR A 19 -9.72 -9.64 15.50
N TYR A 20 -10.63 -9.33 14.57
CA TYR A 20 -11.38 -8.07 14.59
C TYR A 20 -12.20 -7.85 15.86
N LYS A 21 -12.66 -8.91 16.54
CA LYS A 21 -13.43 -8.78 17.80
C LYS A 21 -12.61 -8.19 18.95
N ASN A 22 -11.29 -8.38 18.91
CA ASN A 22 -10.35 -7.94 19.95
C ASN A 22 -9.34 -6.91 19.42
N CYS A 23 -9.57 -6.38 18.21
CA CYS A 23 -8.66 -5.42 17.59
C CYS A 23 -8.70 -4.09 18.36
N PRO A 24 -7.55 -3.49 18.73
CA PRO A 24 -7.51 -2.20 19.42
C PRO A 24 -7.85 -1.01 18.50
N HIS A 25 -7.97 -1.25 17.20
CA HIS A 25 -8.27 -0.24 16.19
C HIS A 25 -9.72 -0.33 15.75
N ARG A 26 -10.26 0.78 15.23
CA ARG A 26 -11.61 0.80 14.67
C ARG A 26 -11.63 -0.05 13.41
N VAL A 27 -12.49 -1.06 13.39
CA VAL A 27 -12.77 -1.88 12.21
C VAL A 27 -14.09 -1.41 11.59
N VAL A 28 -14.09 -1.10 10.30
CA VAL A 28 -15.28 -0.77 9.52
C VAL A 28 -15.54 -1.88 8.53
N LEU A 29 -16.61 -2.65 8.77
CA LEU A 29 -17.06 -3.72 7.90
C LEU A 29 -17.85 -3.13 6.74
N LEU A 30 -17.36 -3.25 5.50
CA LEU A 30 -18.06 -2.72 4.32
C LEU A 30 -19.25 -3.57 3.89
N GLY A 31 -19.29 -4.86 4.29
CA GLY A 31 -20.36 -5.79 3.96
C GLY A 31 -20.40 -6.27 2.50
N LYS A 32 -19.55 -5.70 1.64
CA LYS A 32 -19.32 -6.14 0.25
C LYS A 32 -17.87 -5.90 -0.13
N ASN A 33 -17.38 -6.67 -1.10
CA ASN A 33 -16.07 -6.44 -1.70
C ASN A 33 -16.19 -5.31 -2.76
N ALA A 34 -15.58 -4.17 -2.47
CA ALA A 34 -15.50 -2.99 -3.33
C ALA A 34 -14.14 -2.88 -4.07
N GLY A 35 -13.35 -3.95 -4.08
CA GLY A 35 -12.04 -3.99 -4.72
C GLY A 35 -11.07 -2.96 -4.15
N TYR A 36 -10.12 -2.50 -4.98
CA TYR A 36 -9.12 -1.49 -4.60
C TYR A 36 -9.73 -0.12 -4.27
N MET A 37 -10.98 0.14 -4.69
CA MET A 37 -11.71 1.39 -4.46
C MET A 37 -12.44 1.45 -3.11
N ALA A 38 -12.26 0.44 -2.24
CA ALA A 38 -12.96 0.27 -0.97
C ALA A 38 -13.05 1.54 -0.11
N LEU A 39 -11.95 2.29 0.04
CA LEU A 39 -11.98 3.56 0.77
C LEU A 39 -12.85 4.61 0.05
N TRP A 40 -12.57 4.89 -1.22
CA TRP A 40 -13.14 6.04 -1.94
C TRP A 40 -14.60 5.86 -2.37
N GLU A 41 -15.09 4.62 -2.42
CA GLU A 41 -16.50 4.29 -2.68
C GLU A 41 -17.31 4.06 -1.39
N SER A 42 -16.64 4.06 -0.23
CA SER A 42 -17.30 3.92 1.07
C SER A 42 -17.64 5.29 1.67
N PRO A 43 -18.78 5.42 2.40
CA PRO A 43 -19.10 6.63 3.16
C PRO A 43 -18.01 7.07 4.13
N ILE A 44 -17.13 6.16 4.56
CA ILE A 44 -16.05 6.47 5.50
C ILE A 44 -15.06 7.50 4.93
N PHE A 45 -14.92 7.62 3.61
CA PHE A 45 -14.03 8.63 3.02
C PHE A 45 -14.44 10.05 3.41
N GLU A 46 -15.73 10.30 3.66
CA GLU A 46 -16.23 11.60 4.12
C GLU A 46 -15.60 12.04 5.45
N GLU A 47 -15.14 11.10 6.29
CA GLU A 47 -14.46 11.39 7.56
C GLU A 47 -13.02 11.88 7.36
N PHE A 48 -12.35 11.50 6.27
CA PHE A 48 -10.92 11.77 6.05
C PHE A 48 -10.63 12.76 4.92
N LYS A 49 -11.60 12.99 4.02
CA LYS A 49 -11.37 13.73 2.77
C LYS A 49 -10.87 15.15 2.95
N ASN A 50 -11.09 15.79 4.09
CA ASN A 50 -10.71 17.18 4.31
C ASN A 50 -9.32 17.33 4.94
N ASP A 51 -8.68 16.22 5.32
CA ASP A 51 -7.37 16.20 5.97
C ASP A 51 -6.36 15.38 5.16
N PHE A 52 -5.09 15.47 5.56
CA PHE A 52 -4.08 14.52 5.09
C PHE A 52 -4.39 13.14 5.66
N TYR A 53 -4.38 12.11 4.82
CA TYR A 53 -4.64 10.75 5.24
C TYR A 53 -3.67 9.77 4.58
N VAL A 54 -3.41 8.66 5.25
CA VAL A 54 -2.66 7.53 4.68
C VAL A 54 -3.64 6.46 4.24
N TYR A 55 -3.43 5.91 3.05
CA TYR A 55 -4.08 4.68 2.62
C TYR A 55 -3.02 3.67 2.18
N THR A 56 -3.22 2.41 2.55
CA THR A 56 -2.24 1.35 2.34
C THR A 56 -2.94 -0.01 2.30
N ASP A 57 -2.39 -0.90 1.48
CA ASP A 57 -2.61 -2.34 1.62
C ASP A 57 -2.02 -2.86 2.95
N PRO A 58 -2.54 -3.97 3.52
CA PRO A 58 -2.13 -4.48 4.83
C PRO A 58 -0.77 -5.20 4.82
N ASP A 59 -0.15 -5.37 3.67
CA ASP A 59 1.00 -6.24 3.41
C ASP A 59 2.27 -5.47 3.02
N LEU A 60 2.37 -4.21 3.44
CA LEU A 60 3.54 -3.36 3.24
C LEU A 60 4.34 -3.22 4.54
N LEU A 61 5.66 -3.43 4.44
CA LEU A 61 6.57 -3.30 5.58
C LEU A 61 7.76 -2.40 5.23
N PRO A 62 7.90 -1.20 5.83
CA PRO A 62 9.11 -0.40 5.71
C PRO A 62 10.35 -1.22 6.08
N ILE A 63 11.44 -1.04 5.34
CA ILE A 63 12.68 -1.80 5.62
C ILE A 63 13.24 -1.42 7.00
N ALA A 64 14.04 -2.29 7.60
CA ALA A 64 14.62 -2.05 8.93
C ALA A 64 15.48 -0.76 8.98
N GLN A 65 16.07 -0.36 7.85
CA GLN A 65 16.86 0.86 7.73
C GLN A 65 16.01 2.12 7.52
N CYS A 66 14.70 1.97 7.27
CA CYS A 66 13.79 3.08 7.01
C CYS A 66 13.70 3.95 8.28
N PRO A 67 14.13 5.22 8.22
CA PRO A 67 14.05 6.11 9.36
C PRO A 67 12.60 6.36 9.78
N LYS A 68 12.36 6.55 11.08
CA LYS A 68 11.01 6.73 11.65
C LYS A 68 10.34 8.05 11.26
N ASP A 69 11.09 8.99 10.68
CA ASP A 69 10.61 10.29 10.20
C ASP A 69 10.03 10.24 8.77
N PHE A 70 9.83 9.04 8.19
CA PHE A 70 9.34 8.88 6.82
C PHE A 70 8.05 9.66 6.54
N MET A 71 7.14 9.77 7.52
CA MET A 71 5.92 10.58 7.38
C MET A 71 6.21 12.08 7.23
N GLU A 72 7.23 12.60 7.93
CA GLU A 72 7.66 13.99 7.80
C GLU A 72 8.26 14.24 6.42
N VAL A 73 9.05 13.28 5.92
CA VAL A 73 9.59 13.32 4.55
C VAL A 73 8.47 13.35 3.51
N PHE A 74 7.45 12.51 3.67
CA PHE A 74 6.31 12.47 2.75
C PHE A 74 5.55 13.80 2.75
N LEU A 75 5.30 14.34 3.94
CA LEU A 75 4.61 15.62 4.10
C LEU A 75 5.42 16.77 3.48
N LYS A 76 6.74 16.80 3.68
CA LYS A 76 7.63 17.78 3.07
C LYS A 76 7.63 17.69 1.55
N LEU A 77 7.74 16.49 0.99
CA LEU A 77 7.68 16.27 -0.45
C LEU A 77 6.35 16.73 -1.05
N LEU A 78 5.23 16.50 -0.36
CA LEU A 78 3.95 17.08 -0.75
C LEU A 78 4.02 18.61 -0.67
N ALA A 79 4.44 19.20 0.45
CA ALA A 79 4.50 20.65 0.60
C ALA A 79 5.31 21.34 -0.53
N GLU A 80 6.43 20.75 -0.93
CA GLU A 80 7.32 21.27 -1.99
C GLU A 80 6.80 21.00 -3.42
N ASN A 81 5.84 20.10 -3.61
CA ASN A 81 5.33 19.72 -4.92
C ASN A 81 3.80 19.88 -5.02
N ALA A 82 3.35 21.10 -5.33
CA ALA A 82 1.93 21.46 -5.40
C ALA A 82 1.11 20.63 -6.41
N ASP A 83 1.74 20.12 -7.49
CA ASP A 83 1.07 19.33 -8.52
C ASP A 83 0.92 17.84 -8.17
N ILE A 84 1.57 17.38 -7.10
CA ILE A 84 1.56 15.99 -6.64
C ILE A 84 0.39 15.77 -5.66
N LYS A 85 -0.31 14.63 -5.80
CA LYS A 85 -1.48 14.29 -4.98
C LYS A 85 -1.18 13.31 -3.87
N LYS A 86 -0.16 12.48 -4.03
CA LYS A 86 0.27 11.49 -3.04
C LYS A 86 1.77 11.23 -3.07
N VAL A 87 2.34 10.92 -1.91
CA VAL A 87 3.74 10.48 -1.74
C VAL A 87 3.73 9.17 -0.99
N GLY A 88 4.51 8.20 -1.45
CA GLY A 88 4.58 6.86 -0.86
C GLY A 88 5.96 6.24 -1.01
N PHE A 89 6.11 5.02 -0.50
CA PHE A 89 7.38 4.30 -0.59
C PHE A 89 7.66 3.84 -2.02
N SER A 90 8.93 3.83 -2.42
CA SER A 90 9.38 2.87 -3.45
C SER A 90 9.41 1.47 -2.87
N LEU A 91 9.17 0.45 -3.70
CA LEU A 91 9.22 -0.95 -3.29
C LEU A 91 10.60 -1.53 -3.50
N LYS A 92 11.14 -2.19 -2.48
CA LYS A 92 12.45 -2.83 -2.55
C LYS A 92 12.39 -4.04 -3.50
N ILE A 93 13.29 -4.06 -4.48
CA ILE A 93 13.31 -5.06 -5.56
C ILE A 93 14.66 -5.75 -5.77
N ASP A 94 15.71 -5.24 -5.13
CA ASP A 94 17.08 -5.75 -5.18
C ASP A 94 17.34 -6.88 -4.17
N ASP A 95 16.36 -7.25 -3.33
CA ASP A 95 16.46 -8.32 -2.32
C ASP A 95 15.34 -9.38 -2.41
N LEU A 96 14.63 -9.45 -3.54
CA LEU A 96 13.59 -10.47 -3.72
C LEU A 96 14.21 -11.88 -3.73
N PRO A 97 13.60 -12.86 -3.04
CA PRO A 97 14.13 -14.22 -2.97
C PRO A 97 13.94 -14.96 -4.30
N ASP A 98 14.85 -15.89 -4.62
CA ASP A 98 14.77 -16.67 -5.87
C ASP A 98 13.59 -17.65 -5.90
N CYS A 99 13.03 -18.01 -4.73
CA CYS A 99 11.84 -18.85 -4.65
C CYS A 99 10.56 -18.10 -5.10
N PHE A 100 10.59 -16.77 -5.22
CA PHE A 100 9.46 -15.99 -5.71
C PHE A 100 9.34 -16.09 -7.24
N PRO A 101 8.30 -16.78 -7.79
CA PRO A 101 8.28 -17.13 -9.21
C PRO A 101 8.21 -15.92 -10.15
N LYS A 102 7.60 -14.82 -9.70
CA LYS A 102 7.45 -13.58 -10.48
C LYS A 102 8.59 -12.58 -10.26
N LYS A 103 9.70 -12.97 -9.63
CA LYS A 103 10.83 -12.07 -9.29
C LYS A 103 11.28 -11.24 -10.50
N GLN A 104 11.59 -11.87 -11.62
CA GLN A 104 12.11 -11.17 -12.80
C GLN A 104 11.09 -10.20 -13.41
N GLU A 105 9.82 -10.60 -13.46
CA GLU A 105 8.72 -9.78 -13.94
C GLU A 105 8.53 -8.53 -13.06
N ILE A 106 8.46 -8.70 -11.74
CA ILE A 106 8.32 -7.59 -10.79
C ILE A 106 9.52 -6.66 -10.86
N VAL A 107 10.75 -7.17 -10.90
CA VAL A 107 11.95 -6.34 -11.06
C VAL A 107 11.89 -5.52 -12.36
N ALA A 108 11.46 -6.13 -13.47
CA ALA A 108 11.35 -5.45 -14.75
C ALA A 108 10.26 -4.36 -14.76
N ILE A 109 9.15 -4.57 -14.06
CA ILE A 109 8.06 -3.58 -13.93
C ILE A 109 8.50 -2.45 -12.99
N GLU A 110 8.88 -2.78 -11.75
CA GLU A 110 9.14 -1.81 -10.69
C GLU A 110 10.41 -0.99 -10.95
N SER A 111 11.45 -1.55 -11.58
CA SER A 111 12.68 -0.81 -11.90
C SER A 111 12.44 0.45 -12.74
N LYS A 112 11.35 0.52 -13.51
CA LYS A 112 10.94 1.72 -14.26
C LYS A 112 10.60 2.89 -13.33
N TYR A 113 10.05 2.59 -12.16
CA TYR A 113 9.66 3.58 -11.16
C TYR A 113 10.85 4.16 -10.38
N TRP A 114 12.06 3.63 -10.58
CA TRP A 114 13.32 4.10 -9.99
C TRP A 114 14.14 5.00 -10.92
N GLN A 115 13.62 5.36 -12.10
CA GLN A 115 14.42 6.03 -13.14
C GLN A 115 14.23 7.55 -13.18
N ARG A 116 12.98 8.02 -13.11
CA ARG A 116 12.66 9.43 -13.32
C ARG A 116 12.79 10.21 -12.00
N LYS A 117 13.99 10.69 -11.67
CA LYS A 117 14.22 11.54 -10.49
C LYS A 117 13.39 12.82 -10.58
N ARG A 118 12.65 13.12 -9.51
CA ARG A 118 12.01 14.43 -9.26
C ARG A 118 12.93 15.34 -8.44
N SER A 119 13.61 14.73 -7.46
CA SER A 119 14.61 15.37 -6.59
C SER A 119 15.55 14.29 -6.05
N GLU A 120 16.50 14.66 -5.19
CA GLU A 120 17.32 13.66 -4.49
C GLU A 120 16.54 12.80 -3.50
N TRP A 121 15.28 13.14 -3.22
CA TRP A 121 14.44 12.44 -2.24
C TRP A 121 13.31 11.61 -2.88
N ALA A 122 13.03 11.78 -4.18
CA ALA A 122 11.88 11.15 -4.82
C ALA A 122 12.01 10.94 -6.33
N TYR A 123 11.26 9.95 -6.82
CA TYR A 123 11.02 9.66 -8.23
C TYR A 123 9.59 10.05 -8.62
N ASP A 124 9.42 10.60 -9.83
CA ASP A 124 8.12 10.74 -10.49
C ASP A 124 7.64 9.36 -10.95
N ALA A 125 6.75 8.75 -10.17
CA ALA A 125 6.20 7.44 -10.48
C ALA A 125 4.77 7.30 -9.92
N PRO A 126 3.87 6.60 -10.64
CA PRO A 126 2.56 6.30 -10.10
C PRO A 126 2.70 5.42 -8.85
N ILE A 127 1.84 5.67 -7.88
CA ILE A 127 1.63 4.79 -6.74
C ILE A 127 0.24 4.22 -6.91
N ASP A 128 0.03 2.95 -6.60
CA ASP A 128 -1.30 2.36 -6.60
C ASP A 128 -1.96 2.53 -5.23
N THR A 129 -2.46 1.46 -4.62
CA THR A 129 -2.93 1.38 -3.23
C THR A 129 -1.84 1.05 -2.22
N THR A 130 -0.58 0.92 -2.66
CA THR A 130 0.56 0.78 -1.76
C THR A 130 0.72 2.03 -0.88
N PHE A 131 1.33 1.85 0.30
CA PHE A 131 1.40 2.87 1.36
C PHE A 131 1.74 4.28 0.84
N ALA A 132 0.77 5.19 0.94
CA ALA A 132 0.95 6.58 0.55
C ALA A 132 0.19 7.57 1.45
N LEU A 133 0.80 8.73 1.66
CA LEU A 133 0.20 9.92 2.22
C LEU A 133 -0.47 10.72 1.09
N TYR A 134 -1.75 11.03 1.28
CA TYR A 134 -2.60 11.76 0.36
C TYR A 134 -2.88 13.17 0.87
N ARG A 135 -3.02 14.12 -0.06
CA ARG A 135 -3.56 15.45 0.25
C ARG A 135 -5.07 15.41 0.56
N PRO A 136 -5.59 16.44 1.26
CA PRO A 136 -7.02 16.70 1.31
C PRO A 136 -7.66 16.66 -0.09
N GLY A 137 -8.75 15.90 -0.19
CA GLY A 137 -9.57 15.73 -1.40
C GLY A 137 -8.98 14.81 -2.47
N ALA A 138 -7.73 14.35 -2.32
CA ALA A 138 -7.14 13.39 -3.25
C ALA A 138 -7.86 12.03 -3.14
N LYS A 139 -7.90 11.30 -4.25
CA LYS A 139 -8.45 9.93 -4.32
C LYS A 139 -7.44 9.00 -5.02
N GLY A 140 -7.67 7.70 -4.94
CA GLY A 140 -6.84 6.65 -5.54
C GLY A 140 -6.98 6.48 -7.05
N ASP A 141 -7.21 7.57 -7.77
CA ASP A 141 -7.13 7.53 -9.22
C ASP A 141 -5.69 7.11 -9.61
N HIS A 142 -5.55 6.03 -10.38
CA HIS A 142 -4.28 5.56 -10.92
C HIS A 142 -3.57 6.62 -11.79
N ARG A 143 -4.31 7.64 -12.25
CA ARG A 143 -3.79 8.81 -12.98
C ARG A 143 -3.32 9.93 -12.06
N ALA A 144 -3.61 9.87 -10.76
CA ALA A 144 -3.15 10.86 -9.81
C ALA A 144 -1.63 10.85 -9.75
N LYS A 145 -1.02 12.02 -9.97
CA LYS A 145 0.43 12.18 -9.89
C LYS A 145 0.93 11.81 -8.49
N GLY A 146 1.85 10.85 -8.45
CA GLY A 146 2.49 10.37 -7.24
C GLY A 146 4.00 10.60 -7.26
N LEU A 147 4.61 10.59 -6.07
CA LEU A 147 6.05 10.51 -5.91
C LEU A 147 6.40 9.31 -5.05
N ARG A 148 7.35 8.50 -5.49
CA ARG A 148 7.92 7.41 -4.71
C ARG A 148 9.25 7.82 -4.09
N THR A 149 9.45 7.56 -2.81
CA THR A 149 10.66 7.99 -2.09
C THR A 149 11.89 7.14 -2.40
N VAL A 150 13.08 7.72 -2.25
CA VAL A 150 14.37 7.05 -2.43
C VAL A 150 14.79 6.24 -1.19
N TYR A 151 15.79 5.37 -1.33
CA TYR A 151 16.47 4.75 -0.18
C TYR A 151 17.00 5.81 0.80
N PRO A 152 16.83 5.66 2.14
CA PRO A 152 16.34 4.47 2.84
C PRO A 152 14.82 4.40 3.05
N TYR A 153 14.04 5.36 2.55
CA TYR A 153 12.58 5.41 2.69
C TYR A 153 11.91 4.48 1.68
N VAL A 154 11.97 3.18 1.94
CA VAL A 154 11.44 2.14 1.03
C VAL A 154 10.74 1.05 1.83
N ALA A 155 9.85 0.31 1.18
CA ALA A 155 9.09 -0.77 1.81
C ALA A 155 9.20 -2.08 1.02
N ARG A 156 8.97 -3.19 1.71
CA ARG A 156 8.76 -4.52 1.12
C ARG A 156 7.27 -4.77 0.95
N HIS A 157 6.90 -5.32 -0.20
CA HIS A 157 5.58 -5.90 -0.42
C HIS A 157 5.65 -7.37 0.01
N LEU A 158 5.05 -7.71 1.15
CA LEU A 158 5.29 -8.96 1.88
C LEU A 158 5.01 -10.23 1.04
N PRO A 159 3.93 -10.30 0.24
CA PRO A 159 3.70 -11.43 -0.67
C PRO A 159 4.86 -11.78 -1.61
N TRP A 160 5.71 -10.83 -2.00
CA TRP A 160 6.86 -11.08 -2.88
C TRP A 160 7.99 -11.85 -2.18
N TYR A 161 7.92 -11.99 -0.86
CA TYR A 161 8.94 -12.68 -0.04
C TYR A 161 8.46 -14.04 0.48
N LEU A 162 7.28 -14.49 0.06
CA LEU A 162 6.74 -15.79 0.43
C LEU A 162 7.29 -16.90 -0.46
N ASP A 163 7.56 -18.06 0.15
CA ASP A 163 7.87 -19.29 -0.58
C ASP A 163 6.56 -19.97 -1.02
N PRO A 164 6.30 -20.14 -2.33
CA PRO A 164 5.10 -20.81 -2.83
C PRO A 164 4.95 -22.26 -2.35
N GLN A 165 6.04 -22.91 -1.94
CA GLN A 165 6.02 -24.28 -1.41
C GLN A 165 5.66 -24.34 0.08
N ASN A 166 5.65 -23.19 0.76
CA ASN A 166 5.40 -23.09 2.19
C ASN A 166 4.63 -21.80 2.52
N LEU A 167 3.44 -21.67 1.92
CA LEU A 167 2.57 -20.50 2.13
C LEU A 167 1.89 -20.55 3.52
N PRO A 168 1.72 -19.39 4.17
CA PRO A 168 0.83 -19.26 5.33
C PRO A 168 -0.60 -19.71 5.03
N GLU A 169 -1.33 -20.11 6.08
CA GLU A 169 -2.72 -20.58 5.95
C GLU A 169 -3.65 -19.54 5.31
N GLU A 170 -3.52 -18.27 5.68
CA GLU A 170 -4.29 -17.16 5.12
C GLU A 170 -4.08 -17.02 3.60
N GLU A 171 -2.82 -17.11 3.15
CA GLU A 171 -2.46 -17.02 1.74
C GLU A 171 -3.04 -18.18 0.93
N ILE A 172 -2.99 -19.40 1.49
CA ILE A 172 -3.64 -20.57 0.89
C ILE A 172 -5.16 -20.36 0.81
N TYR A 173 -5.76 -19.85 1.89
CA TYR A 173 -7.21 -19.62 1.98
C TYR A 173 -7.72 -18.68 0.88
N TYR A 174 -7.06 -17.53 0.70
CA TYR A 174 -7.45 -16.54 -0.30
C TYR A 174 -7.07 -16.95 -1.71
N LYS A 175 -5.92 -17.60 -1.93
CA LYS A 175 -5.54 -18.11 -3.25
C LYS A 175 -6.55 -19.10 -3.83
N GLN A 176 -7.17 -19.94 -2.99
CA GLN A 176 -8.21 -20.89 -3.41
C GLN A 176 -9.56 -20.22 -3.75
N ARG A 177 -9.77 -18.99 -3.26
CA ARG A 177 -11.05 -18.26 -3.37
C ARG A 177 -10.97 -17.05 -4.29
N ALA A 178 -9.78 -16.69 -4.73
CA ALA A 178 -9.58 -15.71 -5.78
C ALA A 178 -10.16 -16.25 -7.10
N SER A 179 -11.22 -15.63 -7.60
CA SER A 179 -11.54 -15.71 -9.03
C SER A 179 -10.48 -14.95 -9.84
N ASP A 180 -10.31 -15.29 -11.12
CA ASP A 180 -9.35 -14.69 -12.07
C ASP A 180 -9.42 -13.14 -12.20
N SER A 181 -10.34 -12.49 -11.50
CA SER A 181 -10.63 -11.05 -11.50
C SER A 181 -9.62 -10.16 -10.78
N SER A 182 -8.50 -10.69 -10.26
CA SER A 182 -7.54 -9.92 -9.45
C SER A 182 -6.19 -9.70 -10.16
N THR A 183 -6.11 -9.97 -11.47
CA THR A 183 -4.90 -9.72 -12.26
C THR A 183 -5.20 -8.68 -13.34
N THR A 184 -4.99 -7.41 -13.04
CA THR A 184 -4.85 -6.34 -14.05
C THR A 184 -3.78 -5.38 -13.61
#